data_AF-A0AAW0ENH2-F1
#
_entry.id   AF-A0AAW0ENH2-F1
#
_cell.length_a   1.000
_cell.length_b   1.000
_cell.length_c   1.000
_cell.angle_alpha   90.00
_cell.angle_beta   90.00
_cell.angle_gamma   90.00
#
_symmetry.space_group_name_H-M   'P 1'
#
loop_
_entity.id
_entity.type
_entity.pdbx_description
1 polymer ?
#
loop_
_entity_poly.entity_id
_entity_poly.type
_entity_poly.pdbx_seq_one_letter_code
_entity_poly.pdbx_strand_id
1 'polypeptide(L)'
;MAGVLNRCRVVFAAPGLLRLWCPHRDRRMRRGVWPTPLRSAAVPVRRCSSADGPSNAAPCASTDDTAAPSAPLPQAEPSSAKDRATGERRRRLFAKCGELNETVQAELRAEVARDVQDGVAAVPPLAPRGWRVLHTTGSSYITMSRLIKGGYVDSRAGGRGRGAPSTTTSADDTPRYRSVHDLVTGARPQHGPVPPPSPPHVEGSDDAAAAERRETWVLHRGRYTAAHPGSSSSGGGGGGVSHGAAVRYARSDTHVTVFAPFRSIDLATYDPRVDICEWTRFDVLVRKERPAEAAGDASAHTPTTPLEGQQAVWDEGRCMFARLACVNSELRVRSLFFVSHRLARALEEHAVFGKGEPLYLELLRRLRIDGARHASGSPTTVSAASPVNVFDAPAPTPATPAAATSRPGASSHSSSMLTSQFGLGGDYARSFAYGGPHLTELSKELREALSEYIMMDLGITSEVAEYVCQLQYFLEQEEYLGWLAQWGHLASTLRQTL
;
A
#
# COMPACT_ATOMS: atom_id res chain seq x y z
N MET A 1 -29.59 -35.56 -20.09
CA MET A 1 -30.45 -34.36 -19.97
C MET A 1 -29.55 -33.14 -19.93
N ALA A 2 -29.50 -32.41 -21.03
CA ALA A 2 -28.69 -31.21 -21.20
C ALA A 2 -29.43 -30.02 -20.56
N GLY A 3 -28.78 -29.36 -19.59
CA GLY A 3 -29.27 -28.17 -18.92
C GLY A 3 -28.42 -26.96 -19.30
N VAL A 4 -29.06 -26.03 -19.97
CA VAL A 4 -28.55 -24.81 -20.59
C VAL A 4 -28.09 -23.80 -19.52
N LEU A 5 -26.83 -23.36 -19.57
CA LEU A 5 -26.34 -22.18 -18.83
C LEU A 5 -26.20 -21.00 -19.80
N ASN A 6 -27.08 -20.02 -19.61
CA ASN A 6 -27.11 -18.75 -20.32
C ASN A 6 -25.85 -17.94 -20.03
N ARG A 7 -25.09 -17.63 -21.09
CA ARG A 7 -24.04 -16.62 -21.09
C ARG A 7 -24.68 -15.25 -21.30
N CYS A 8 -24.56 -14.36 -20.32
CA CYS A 8 -24.69 -12.92 -20.56
C CYS A 8 -23.45 -12.46 -21.36
N ARG A 9 -23.60 -12.40 -22.69
CA ARG A 9 -22.72 -11.64 -23.57
C ARG A 9 -23.13 -10.17 -23.45
N VAL A 10 -22.31 -9.35 -22.80
CA VAL A 10 -22.31 -7.91 -23.06
C VAL A 10 -21.62 -7.72 -24.41
N VAL A 11 -22.43 -7.45 -25.44
CA VAL A 11 -21.98 -7.15 -26.80
C VAL A 11 -21.73 -5.65 -26.86
N PHE A 12 -20.47 -5.24 -26.92
CA PHE A 12 -20.12 -3.95 -27.50
C PHE A 12 -19.97 -4.15 -29.02
N ALA A 13 -20.98 -3.70 -29.77
CA ALA A 13 -20.85 -3.30 -31.18
C ALA A 13 -20.87 -1.76 -31.16
N ALA A 14 -20.06 -0.99 -31.89
CA ALA A 14 -19.56 -1.09 -33.26
C ALA A 14 -18.35 -0.11 -33.43
N PRO A 15 -17.96 0.35 -34.65
CA PRO A 15 -17.44 -0.37 -35.79
C PRO A 15 -16.05 0.14 -36.26
N GLY A 16 -15.24 -0.78 -36.81
CA GLY A 16 -14.39 -0.57 -38.00
C GLY A 16 -13.47 0.65 -38.11
N LEU A 17 -12.23 0.53 -37.61
CA LEU A 17 -10.98 0.90 -38.32
C LEU A 17 -9.78 0.57 -37.43
N LEU A 18 -9.42 -0.70 -37.33
CA LEU A 18 -8.16 -1.15 -36.77
C LEU A 18 -7.57 -2.22 -37.69
N ARG A 19 -6.95 -1.74 -38.77
CA ARG A 19 -5.89 -2.44 -39.49
C ARG A 19 -4.76 -1.45 -39.69
N LEU A 20 -3.55 -1.93 -39.35
CA LEU A 20 -2.22 -1.35 -39.53
C LEU A 20 -1.73 -0.42 -38.42
N TRP A 21 -1.22 -1.03 -37.35
CA TRP A 21 0.17 -0.77 -36.99
C TRP A 21 0.83 -2.02 -36.40
N CYS A 22 1.44 -2.80 -37.27
CA CYS A 22 2.44 -3.81 -36.92
C CYS A 22 3.75 -3.31 -37.53
N PRO A 23 4.77 -2.88 -36.78
CA PRO A 23 6.09 -2.77 -37.35
C PRO A 23 6.75 -4.14 -37.24
N HIS A 24 6.74 -4.87 -38.35
CA HIS A 24 7.73 -5.91 -38.58
C HIS A 24 9.10 -5.21 -38.52
N ARG A 25 9.85 -5.41 -37.43
CA ARG A 25 11.28 -5.11 -37.41
C ARG A 25 12.03 -6.33 -36.94
N ASP A 26 12.30 -7.16 -37.94
CA ASP A 26 13.33 -8.17 -37.93
C ASP A 26 14.69 -7.47 -37.71
N ARG A 27 15.17 -7.45 -36.47
CA ARG A 27 16.56 -7.12 -36.13
C ARG A 27 16.98 -7.97 -34.96
N ARG A 28 17.87 -8.93 -35.25
CA ARG A 28 18.71 -9.66 -34.30
C ARG A 28 19.14 -8.75 -33.15
N MET A 29 18.52 -8.90 -31.97
CA MET A 29 19.10 -8.38 -30.74
C MET A 29 20.24 -9.31 -30.32
N ARG A 30 21.46 -8.91 -30.65
CA ARG A 30 22.61 -9.27 -29.82
C ARG A 30 22.31 -8.80 -28.40
N ARG A 31 22.60 -9.65 -27.42
CA ARG A 31 22.54 -9.33 -25.98
C ARG A 31 23.27 -8.00 -25.72
N GLY A 32 22.51 -6.93 -25.54
CA GLY A 32 22.98 -5.63 -25.08
C GLY A 32 22.77 -5.56 -23.59
N VAL A 33 23.87 -5.51 -22.85
CA VAL A 33 23.91 -5.19 -21.42
C VAL A 33 23.26 -3.82 -21.23
N TRP A 34 22.29 -3.73 -20.32
CA TRP A 34 21.73 -2.45 -19.86
C TRP A 34 22.87 -1.57 -19.34
N PRO A 35 23.07 -0.34 -19.84
CA PRO A 35 24.04 0.55 -19.23
C PRO A 35 23.54 0.94 -17.84
N THR A 36 24.34 0.58 -16.83
CA THR A 36 24.31 1.17 -15.49
C THR A 36 24.21 2.70 -15.58
N PRO A 37 23.46 3.36 -14.67
CA PRO A 37 23.40 4.81 -14.66
C PRO A 37 24.81 5.38 -14.43
N LEU A 38 25.24 6.23 -15.36
CA LEU A 38 26.50 6.97 -15.28
C LEU A 38 26.50 7.80 -13.99
N ARG A 39 27.52 7.55 -13.16
CA ARG A 39 27.87 8.39 -12.01
C ARG A 39 28.00 9.84 -12.49
N SER A 40 27.21 10.73 -11.91
CA SER A 40 27.35 12.17 -12.06
C SER A 40 28.73 12.58 -11.55
N ALA A 41 29.62 12.99 -12.45
CA ALA A 41 30.85 13.67 -12.08
C ALA A 41 30.49 15.10 -11.70
N ALA A 42 30.63 15.43 -10.41
CA ALA A 42 30.46 16.78 -9.92
C ALA A 42 31.48 17.72 -10.59
N VAL A 43 30.99 18.61 -11.45
CA VAL A 43 31.76 19.76 -11.93
C VAL A 43 31.73 20.81 -10.82
N PRO A 44 32.88 21.35 -10.37
CA PRO A 44 32.90 22.36 -9.33
C PRO A 44 32.35 23.68 -9.87
N VAL A 45 31.16 24.07 -9.42
CA VAL A 45 30.62 25.41 -9.61
C VAL A 45 31.39 26.35 -8.68
N ARG A 46 32.19 27.25 -9.27
CA ARG A 46 32.80 28.39 -8.58
C ARG A 46 31.67 29.30 -8.07
N ARG A 47 31.49 29.37 -6.75
CA ARG A 47 30.67 30.41 -6.09
C ARG A 47 31.43 31.74 -6.18
N CYS A 48 30.86 32.72 -6.87
CA CYS A 48 31.19 34.13 -6.66
C CYS A 48 30.38 34.63 -5.45
N SER A 49 31.10 35.04 -4.41
CA SER A 49 30.57 35.66 -3.21
C SER A 49 30.15 37.11 -3.53
N SER A 50 28.86 37.43 -3.44
CA SER A 50 28.39 38.82 -3.37
C SER A 50 28.16 39.17 -1.91
N ALA A 51 28.83 40.24 -1.46
CA ALA A 51 28.68 40.81 -0.13
C ALA A 51 27.39 41.64 -0.05
N ASP A 52 26.65 41.43 1.03
CA ASP A 52 25.53 42.27 1.44
C ASP A 52 26.03 43.64 1.93
N GLY A 53 25.32 44.69 1.52
CA GLY A 53 25.41 46.03 2.10
C GLY A 53 24.02 46.69 2.06
N PRO A 54 23.49 47.20 3.18
CA PRO A 54 22.19 47.86 3.20
C PRO A 54 22.34 49.40 3.16
N SER A 55 21.47 50.09 2.42
CA SER A 55 21.15 51.50 2.68
C SER A 55 19.90 51.96 1.91
N ASN A 56 18.96 52.52 2.66
CA ASN A 56 17.79 53.28 2.20
C ASN A 56 18.20 54.65 1.61
N ALA A 57 17.51 55.11 0.55
CA ALA A 57 17.03 56.50 0.41
C ALA A 57 16.15 56.68 -0.85
N ALA A 58 15.31 57.72 -0.76
CA ALA A 58 14.13 58.09 -1.55
C ALA A 58 14.39 58.57 -3.00
N PRO A 59 13.33 58.87 -3.79
CA PRO A 59 13.39 58.99 -5.25
C PRO A 59 13.57 60.42 -5.75
N CYS A 60 14.29 60.61 -6.85
CA CYS A 60 14.29 61.84 -7.62
C CYS A 60 14.49 61.59 -9.13
N ALA A 61 13.54 62.14 -9.88
CA ALA A 61 13.67 62.83 -11.16
C ALA A 61 14.24 62.11 -12.41
N SER A 62 13.38 62.14 -13.41
CA SER A 62 13.57 62.07 -14.86
C SER A 62 14.86 62.69 -15.42
N THR A 63 15.47 61.99 -16.37
CA THR A 63 15.98 62.58 -17.62
C THR A 63 15.90 61.54 -18.72
N ASP A 64 15.12 61.87 -19.76
CA ASP A 64 15.14 61.24 -21.07
C ASP A 64 16.56 61.34 -21.65
N ASP A 65 17.16 60.20 -21.99
CA ASP A 65 18.28 60.15 -22.91
C ASP A 65 18.00 59.10 -23.98
N THR A 66 17.62 59.60 -25.16
CA THR A 66 17.43 58.82 -26.38
C THR A 66 18.81 58.49 -26.95
N ALA A 67 19.47 57.48 -26.37
CA ALA A 67 20.71 56.93 -26.92
C ALA A 67 20.38 55.95 -28.06
N ALA A 68 20.80 56.31 -29.27
CA ALA A 68 20.68 55.50 -30.48
C ALA A 68 21.33 54.11 -30.28
N PRO A 69 20.73 53.02 -30.83
CA PRO A 69 21.30 51.69 -30.72
C PRO A 69 22.62 51.64 -31.51
N SER A 70 23.73 51.56 -30.78
CA SER A 70 25.06 51.31 -31.32
C SER A 70 25.03 49.99 -32.10
N ALA A 71 25.31 50.09 -33.40
CA ALA A 71 25.33 48.94 -34.31
C ALA A 71 26.30 47.86 -33.78
N PRO A 72 25.88 46.58 -33.72
CA PRO A 72 26.74 45.51 -33.23
C PRO A 72 27.95 45.37 -34.15
N LEU A 73 29.15 45.46 -33.55
CA LEU A 73 30.42 45.24 -34.23
C LEU A 73 30.42 43.88 -34.96
N PRO A 74 30.97 43.80 -36.19
CA PRO A 74 30.98 42.56 -36.96
C PRO A 74 31.73 41.48 -36.19
N GLN A 75 31.02 40.42 -35.80
CA GLN A 75 31.62 39.26 -35.16
C GLN A 75 32.65 38.64 -36.12
N ALA A 76 33.91 38.61 -35.70
CA ALA A 76 34.99 38.01 -36.47
C ALA A 76 34.65 36.53 -36.79
N GLU A 77 34.67 36.17 -38.07
CA GLU A 77 34.38 34.80 -38.48
C GLU A 77 35.35 33.80 -37.81
N PRO A 78 34.86 32.62 -37.37
CA PRO A 78 35.70 31.59 -36.78
C PRO A 78 36.78 31.17 -37.80
N SER A 79 38.03 31.53 -37.48
CA SER A 79 39.17 31.41 -38.39
C SER A 79 39.68 29.98 -38.52
N SER A 80 39.41 29.09 -37.55
CA SER A 80 39.83 27.70 -37.59
C SER A 80 38.72 26.75 -38.08
N ALA A 81 39.10 25.77 -38.91
CA ALA A 81 38.17 24.72 -39.37
C ALA A 81 37.53 23.94 -38.21
N LYS A 82 38.24 23.83 -37.07
CA LYS A 82 37.75 23.20 -35.84
C LYS A 82 36.60 23.99 -35.21
N ASP A 83 36.68 25.32 -35.22
CA ASP A 83 35.63 26.19 -34.66
C ASP A 83 34.37 26.13 -35.52
N ARG A 84 34.52 26.09 -36.86
CA ARG A 84 33.39 25.88 -37.79
C ARG A 84 32.71 24.55 -37.56
N ALA A 85 33.46 23.45 -37.47
CA ALA A 85 32.91 22.13 -37.20
C ALA A 85 32.20 22.06 -35.83
N THR A 86 32.76 22.73 -34.82
CA THR A 86 32.14 22.83 -33.49
C THR A 86 30.84 23.63 -33.53
N GLY A 87 30.81 24.76 -34.24
CA GLY A 87 29.61 25.57 -34.45
C GLY A 87 28.52 24.84 -35.22
N GLU A 88 28.87 24.09 -36.27
CA GLU A 88 27.93 23.23 -36.98
C GLU A 88 27.36 22.13 -36.08
N ARG A 89 28.19 21.49 -35.26
CA ARG A 89 27.73 20.48 -34.30
C ARG A 89 26.74 21.07 -33.29
N ARG A 90 27.00 22.27 -32.77
CA ARG A 90 26.07 22.97 -31.87
C ARG A 90 24.75 23.30 -32.55
N ARG A 91 24.78 23.85 -33.78
CA ARG A 91 23.56 24.13 -34.57
C ARG A 91 22.73 22.87 -34.83
N ARG A 92 23.38 21.75 -35.18
CA ARG A 92 22.69 20.45 -35.37
C ARG A 92 22.06 19.95 -34.08
N LEU A 93 22.79 20.05 -32.95
CA LEU A 93 22.26 19.63 -31.65
C LEU A 93 21.09 20.52 -31.21
N PHE A 94 21.19 21.83 -31.40
CA PHE A 94 20.11 22.79 -31.14
C PHE A 94 18.85 22.45 -31.95
N ALA A 95 19.00 22.19 -33.26
CA ALA A 95 17.90 21.77 -34.12
C ALA A 95 17.27 20.45 -33.66
N LYS A 96 18.09 19.46 -33.26
CA LYS A 96 17.60 18.18 -32.73
C LYS A 96 16.88 18.31 -31.38
N CYS A 97 17.30 19.23 -30.52
CA CYS A 97 16.58 19.55 -29.29
C CYS A 97 15.23 20.21 -29.59
N GLY A 98 15.15 21.06 -30.62
CA GLY A 98 13.89 21.62 -31.12
C GLY A 98 12.91 20.54 -31.57
N GLU A 99 13.34 19.65 -32.46
CA GLU A 99 12.55 18.53 -32.99
C GLU A 99 12.05 17.59 -31.87
N LEU A 100 12.93 17.27 -30.91
CA LEU A 100 12.56 16.44 -29.76
C LEU A 100 11.49 17.12 -28.91
N ASN A 101 11.65 18.42 -28.61
CA ASN A 101 10.67 19.16 -27.81
C ASN A 101 9.29 19.23 -28.52
N GLU A 102 9.27 19.49 -29.83
CA GLU A 102 8.04 19.50 -30.62
C GLU A 102 7.34 18.13 -30.62
N THR A 103 8.12 17.06 -30.78
CA THR A 103 7.61 15.67 -30.73
C THR A 103 7.00 15.38 -29.36
N VAL A 104 7.72 15.67 -28.28
CA VAL A 104 7.22 15.45 -26.91
C VAL A 104 5.93 16.24 -26.64
N GLN A 105 5.85 17.50 -27.06
CA GLN A 105 4.65 18.31 -26.88
C GLN A 105 3.48 17.81 -27.73
N ALA A 106 3.73 17.20 -28.89
CA ALA A 106 2.70 16.55 -29.69
C ALA A 106 2.18 15.27 -29.02
N GLU A 107 3.07 14.41 -28.54
CA GLU A 107 2.71 13.19 -27.81
C GLU A 107 1.94 13.52 -26.52
N LEU A 108 2.41 14.47 -25.72
CA LEU A 108 1.73 14.87 -24.48
C LEU A 108 0.30 15.36 -24.75
N ARG A 109 0.11 16.16 -25.80
CA ARG A 109 -1.24 16.61 -26.22
C ARG A 109 -2.11 15.46 -26.70
N ALA A 110 -1.53 14.52 -27.47
CA ALA A 110 -2.26 13.37 -27.98
C ALA A 110 -2.73 12.44 -26.85
N GLU A 111 -1.87 12.18 -25.87
CA GLU A 111 -2.19 11.35 -24.71
C GLU A 111 -3.27 11.98 -23.82
N VAL A 112 -3.14 13.28 -23.50
CA VAL A 112 -4.17 13.99 -22.74
C VAL A 112 -5.51 14.00 -23.50
N ALA A 113 -5.49 14.24 -24.81
CA ALA A 113 -6.72 14.24 -25.61
C ALA A 113 -7.37 12.85 -25.71
N ARG A 114 -6.59 11.77 -25.63
CA ARG A 114 -7.09 10.39 -25.62
C ARG A 114 -7.87 10.07 -24.35
N ASP A 115 -7.38 10.57 -23.22
CA ASP A 115 -7.93 10.23 -21.89
C ASP A 115 -8.97 11.27 -21.40
N VAL A 116 -9.14 12.39 -22.11
CA VAL A 116 -10.16 13.41 -21.85
C VAL A 116 -11.48 13.04 -22.54
N GLN A 117 -12.55 12.95 -21.75
CA GLN A 117 -13.91 12.76 -22.25
C GLN A 117 -14.77 13.97 -21.86
N ASP A 118 -15.40 14.62 -22.84
CA ASP A 118 -16.25 15.80 -22.64
C ASP A 118 -15.57 16.95 -21.86
N GLY A 119 -14.25 17.11 -22.05
CA GLY A 119 -13.45 18.12 -21.35
C GLY A 119 -13.08 17.77 -19.91
N VAL A 120 -13.46 16.58 -19.44
CA VAL A 120 -13.12 16.04 -18.12
C VAL A 120 -11.97 15.06 -18.28
N ALA A 121 -10.92 15.21 -17.46
CA ALA A 121 -9.80 14.28 -17.42
C ALA A 121 -10.26 12.90 -16.89
N ALA A 122 -9.51 11.85 -17.25
CA ALA A 122 -9.77 10.51 -16.74
C ALA A 122 -9.84 10.50 -15.21
N VAL A 123 -10.94 9.96 -14.69
CA VAL A 123 -11.14 9.84 -13.24
C VAL A 123 -10.39 8.59 -12.76
N PRO A 124 -9.54 8.69 -11.73
CA PRO A 124 -8.86 7.53 -11.16
C PRO A 124 -9.88 6.51 -10.62
N PRO A 125 -9.56 5.21 -10.63
CA PRO A 125 -10.43 4.22 -10.01
C PRO A 125 -10.63 4.55 -8.51
N LEU A 126 -11.80 4.22 -7.97
CA LEU A 126 -12.13 4.51 -6.57
C LEU A 126 -11.62 3.40 -5.66
N ALA A 127 -10.91 3.78 -4.60
CA ALA A 127 -10.39 2.83 -3.63
C ALA A 127 -11.53 2.12 -2.88
N PRO A 128 -11.40 0.81 -2.60
CA PRO A 128 -12.36 0.11 -1.76
C PRO A 128 -12.43 0.73 -0.37
N ARG A 129 -13.60 0.64 0.26
CA ARG A 129 -13.87 1.32 1.54
C ARG A 129 -12.84 0.97 2.62
N GLY A 130 -12.34 2.00 3.30
CA GLY A 130 -11.40 1.87 4.42
C GLY A 130 -9.94 1.68 4.02
N TRP A 131 -9.63 1.70 2.71
CA TRP A 131 -8.26 1.69 2.21
C TRP A 131 -7.77 3.11 1.95
N ARG A 132 -6.54 3.40 2.41
CA ARG A 132 -5.81 4.62 2.06
C ARG A 132 -4.74 4.27 1.04
N VAL A 133 -4.73 4.98 -0.08
CA VAL A 133 -3.79 4.77 -1.18
C VAL A 133 -2.75 5.87 -1.18
N LEU A 134 -1.49 5.50 -1.41
CA LEU A 134 -0.34 6.39 -1.51
C LEU A 134 0.48 6.00 -2.75
N HIS A 135 0.71 6.98 -3.61
CA HIS A 135 1.64 6.90 -4.74
C HIS A 135 2.70 7.99 -4.59
N THR A 136 3.97 7.65 -4.73
CA THR A 136 5.04 8.66 -4.76
C THR A 136 5.35 8.96 -6.22
N THR A 137 5.26 10.22 -6.64
CA THR A 137 5.58 10.61 -8.03
C THR A 137 7.01 10.21 -8.39
N GLY A 138 7.20 9.62 -9.57
CA GLY A 138 8.49 9.05 -10.01
C GLY A 138 8.79 7.67 -9.43
N SER A 139 7.83 7.05 -8.74
CA SER A 139 7.96 5.68 -8.23
C SER A 139 7.34 4.67 -9.20
N SER A 140 7.68 3.39 -9.02
CA SER A 140 7.15 2.28 -9.81
C SER A 140 6.25 1.37 -8.98
N TYR A 141 5.57 1.94 -7.98
CA TYR A 141 4.76 1.18 -7.05
C TYR A 141 3.69 2.03 -6.37
N ILE A 142 2.64 1.36 -5.93
CA ILE A 142 1.65 1.92 -4.99
C ILE A 142 1.75 1.24 -3.64
N THR A 143 1.39 2.00 -2.60
CA THR A 143 1.16 1.47 -1.25
C THR A 143 -0.28 1.72 -0.86
N MET A 144 -0.98 0.69 -0.39
CA MET A 144 -2.29 0.85 0.21
C MET A 144 -2.24 0.39 1.67
N SER A 145 -2.95 1.07 2.55
CA SER A 145 -2.99 0.70 3.97
C SER A 145 -4.40 0.71 4.52
N ARG A 146 -4.67 -0.22 5.43
CA ARG A 146 -5.93 -0.34 6.17
C ARG A 146 -5.62 -0.67 7.62
N LEU A 147 -6.32 -0.01 8.53
CA LEU A 147 -6.25 -0.29 9.97
C LEU A 147 -7.55 -0.96 10.40
N ILE A 148 -7.45 -2.20 10.87
CA ILE A 148 -8.55 -2.96 11.44
C ILE A 148 -8.42 -2.85 12.96
N LYS A 149 -9.31 -2.05 13.57
CA LYS A 149 -9.31 -1.86 15.02
C LYS A 149 -9.68 -3.14 15.75
N GLY A 150 -8.88 -3.47 16.76
CA GLY A 150 -9.13 -4.56 17.67
C GLY A 150 -10.29 -4.22 18.60
N GLY A 151 -11.32 -5.08 18.63
CA GLY A 151 -12.40 -4.96 19.60
C GLY A 151 -12.06 -5.61 20.94
N TYR A 152 -12.74 -5.18 22.00
CA TYR A 152 -12.77 -5.90 23.26
C TYR A 152 -13.82 -7.00 23.21
N VAL A 153 -13.46 -8.21 23.63
CA VAL A 153 -14.41 -9.32 23.79
C VAL A 153 -14.61 -9.55 25.28
N ASP A 154 -15.82 -9.32 25.75
CA ASP A 154 -16.20 -9.65 27.13
C ASP A 154 -16.57 -11.13 27.21
N SER A 155 -15.87 -11.87 28.09
CA SER A 155 -16.10 -13.31 28.30
C SER A 155 -17.54 -13.64 28.71
N ARG A 156 -18.26 -12.70 29.34
CA ARG A 156 -19.65 -12.91 29.78
C ARG A 156 -20.70 -12.71 28.68
N ALA A 157 -20.39 -11.97 27.61
CA ALA A 157 -21.35 -11.63 26.57
C ALA A 157 -21.76 -12.81 25.67
N GLY A 158 -21.12 -13.97 25.81
CA GLY A 158 -21.51 -15.21 25.12
C GLY A 158 -22.84 -15.81 25.59
N GLY A 159 -23.43 -15.31 26.69
CA GLY A 159 -24.68 -15.82 27.26
C GLY A 159 -25.85 -14.86 27.08
N ARG A 160 -26.61 -15.00 25.96
CA ARG A 160 -28.02 -14.57 25.76
C ARG A 160 -28.48 -13.20 26.32
N GLY A 161 -27.57 -12.26 26.57
CA GLY A 161 -27.88 -10.94 27.10
C GLY A 161 -28.34 -10.00 25.98
N ARG A 162 -29.66 -9.82 25.86
CA ARG A 162 -30.31 -8.83 25.00
C ARG A 162 -30.06 -7.43 25.57
N GLY A 163 -28.88 -6.85 25.37
CA GLY A 163 -28.59 -5.52 25.91
C GLY A 163 -27.28 -4.90 25.43
N ALA A 164 -27.42 -3.77 24.73
CA ALA A 164 -26.41 -2.86 24.18
C ALA A 164 -25.69 -3.31 22.90
N PRO A 165 -25.89 -2.60 21.76
CA PRO A 165 -25.11 -2.81 20.55
C PRO A 165 -23.66 -2.43 20.82
N SER A 166 -22.77 -3.42 20.84
CA SER A 166 -21.33 -3.17 20.87
C SER A 166 -20.94 -2.43 19.58
N THR A 167 -20.47 -1.20 19.72
CA THR A 167 -20.00 -0.30 18.64
C THR A 167 -18.67 -0.76 18.01
N THR A 168 -18.49 -2.07 17.81
CA THR A 168 -17.35 -2.61 17.05
C THR A 168 -17.54 -2.31 15.57
N THR A 169 -17.17 -1.09 15.18
CA THR A 169 -17.29 -0.46 13.86
C THR A 169 -16.57 -1.16 12.71
N SER A 170 -15.76 -2.18 13.00
CA SER A 170 -14.96 -2.89 11.99
C SER A 170 -15.63 -4.17 11.47
N ALA A 171 -16.39 -4.87 12.33
CA ALA A 171 -17.05 -6.14 11.97
C ALA A 171 -18.46 -5.95 11.39
N ASP A 172 -18.93 -4.71 11.24
CA ASP A 172 -20.31 -4.38 10.85
C ASP A 172 -20.47 -3.90 9.41
N ASP A 173 -19.41 -4.00 8.60
CA ASP A 173 -19.49 -3.72 7.15
C ASP A 173 -19.98 -4.92 6.34
N THR A 174 -20.19 -6.09 6.97
CA THR A 174 -21.03 -7.10 6.33
C THR A 174 -22.46 -6.58 6.37
N PRO A 175 -23.10 -6.33 5.21
CA PRO A 175 -24.48 -5.86 5.18
C PRO A 175 -25.35 -6.88 5.89
N ARG A 176 -25.74 -6.57 7.13
CA ARG A 176 -26.72 -7.38 7.85
C ARG A 176 -28.07 -7.10 7.21
N TYR A 177 -28.82 -8.15 6.95
CA TYR A 177 -30.22 -7.99 6.54
C TYR A 177 -30.93 -7.14 7.59
N ARG A 178 -31.29 -5.91 7.21
CA ARG A 178 -32.20 -5.07 7.97
C ARG A 178 -33.57 -5.30 7.36
N SER A 179 -34.48 -5.84 8.16
CA SER A 179 -35.82 -6.11 7.64
C SER A 179 -36.47 -4.81 7.20
N VAL A 180 -37.29 -4.87 6.15
CA VAL A 180 -38.12 -3.72 5.74
C VAL A 180 -38.97 -3.25 6.92
N HIS A 181 -39.38 -4.15 7.81
CA HIS A 181 -40.08 -3.83 9.04
C HIS A 181 -39.24 -2.95 9.99
N ASP A 182 -37.93 -3.17 10.14
CA ASP A 182 -37.06 -2.31 10.97
C ASP A 182 -36.88 -0.91 10.38
N LEU A 183 -36.86 -0.82 9.04
CA LEU A 183 -36.80 0.46 8.32
C LEU A 183 -38.13 1.22 8.40
N VAL A 184 -39.27 0.52 8.29
CA VAL A 184 -40.62 1.10 8.25
C VAL A 184 -41.17 1.39 9.64
N THR A 185 -40.97 0.50 10.60
CA THR A 185 -41.35 0.76 12.00
C THR A 185 -40.43 1.76 12.67
N GLY A 186 -39.33 2.14 11.99
CA GLY A 186 -38.51 3.31 12.26
C GLY A 186 -38.47 3.56 13.74
N ALA A 187 -37.88 2.61 14.50
CA ALA A 187 -37.84 2.64 15.95
C ALA A 187 -37.25 3.98 16.37
N ARG A 188 -38.13 4.97 16.55
CA ARG A 188 -37.79 6.29 17.04
C ARG A 188 -37.08 5.99 18.35
N PRO A 189 -35.83 6.44 18.55
CA PRO A 189 -35.18 6.29 19.83
C PRO A 189 -36.13 6.89 20.87
N GLN A 190 -36.77 6.01 21.65
CA GLN A 190 -37.72 6.40 22.67
C GLN A 190 -36.92 7.07 23.78
N HIS A 191 -36.63 8.36 23.63
CA HIS A 191 -36.38 9.28 24.74
C HIS A 191 -37.72 9.65 25.39
N GLY A 192 -38.51 8.63 25.75
CA GLY A 192 -39.77 8.76 26.47
C GLY A 192 -39.62 8.19 27.89
N PRO A 193 -40.33 8.76 28.88
CA PRO A 193 -40.22 8.36 30.28
C PRO A 193 -40.67 6.90 30.48
N VAL A 194 -39.86 6.17 31.23
CA VAL A 194 -40.01 4.76 31.61
C VAL A 194 -41.44 4.48 32.12
N PRO A 195 -42.24 3.61 31.46
CA PRO A 195 -43.51 3.18 32.01
C PRO A 195 -43.30 2.19 33.18
N PRO A 196 -44.21 2.17 34.17
CA PRO A 196 -44.07 1.35 35.37
C PRO A 196 -44.19 -0.16 35.09
N PRO A 197 -43.60 -1.01 35.94
CA PRO A 197 -43.56 -2.45 35.74
C PRO A 197 -44.97 -3.07 35.85
N SER A 198 -45.34 -3.84 34.83
CA SER A 198 -46.57 -4.65 34.82
C SER A 198 -46.31 -6.05 35.42
N PRO A 199 -47.33 -6.66 36.09
CA PRO A 199 -47.21 -7.90 36.86
C PRO A 199 -47.07 -9.18 35.98
N PRO A 200 -46.63 -10.31 36.58
CA PRO A 200 -46.25 -11.52 35.85
C PRO A 200 -47.47 -12.28 35.31
N HIS A 201 -47.47 -12.56 34.01
CA HIS A 201 -48.42 -13.48 33.39
C HIS A 201 -47.78 -14.83 33.07
N VAL A 202 -48.55 -15.84 33.50
CA VAL A 202 -48.50 -17.29 33.44
C VAL A 202 -48.06 -17.87 32.09
N GLU A 203 -47.28 -18.95 32.21
CA GLU A 203 -46.78 -19.85 31.17
C GLU A 203 -47.88 -20.53 30.35
N GLY A 204 -47.58 -20.81 29.08
CA GLY A 204 -48.26 -21.86 28.32
C GLY A 204 -48.38 -21.54 26.84
N SER A 205 -47.51 -22.11 26.01
CA SER A 205 -47.93 -22.81 24.78
C SER A 205 -46.71 -23.40 24.09
N ASP A 206 -46.80 -24.70 23.86
CA ASP A 206 -46.02 -25.47 22.90
C ASP A 206 -46.07 -24.85 21.51
N ASP A 207 -44.94 -24.87 20.81
CA ASP A 207 -44.93 -25.03 19.36
C ASP A 207 -43.60 -25.65 18.90
N ALA A 208 -43.71 -26.93 18.55
CA ALA A 208 -42.67 -27.75 17.97
C ALA A 208 -42.77 -27.68 16.44
N ALA A 209 -42.02 -26.77 15.81
CA ALA A 209 -41.74 -26.85 14.38
C ALA A 209 -40.56 -25.93 14.01
N ALA A 210 -39.37 -26.52 13.81
CA ALA A 210 -38.32 -26.08 12.87
C ALA A 210 -36.93 -26.57 13.34
N ALA A 211 -36.54 -27.75 12.92
CA ALA A 211 -35.18 -28.24 13.08
C ALA A 211 -34.70 -29.00 11.82
N GLU A 212 -34.72 -28.33 10.67
CA GLU A 212 -33.75 -28.60 9.60
C GLU A 212 -32.79 -27.42 9.55
N ARG A 213 -31.88 -27.38 10.54
CA ARG A 213 -30.70 -26.53 10.47
C ARG A 213 -29.68 -27.26 9.63
N ARG A 214 -29.47 -26.79 8.40
CA ARG A 214 -28.20 -26.97 7.70
C ARG A 214 -27.09 -26.53 8.65
N GLU A 215 -26.26 -27.48 9.05
CA GLU A 215 -24.98 -27.24 9.71
C GLU A 215 -24.07 -26.52 8.71
N THR A 216 -24.27 -25.20 8.56
CA THR A 216 -23.16 -24.33 8.22
C THR A 216 -22.17 -24.47 9.35
N TRP A 217 -21.05 -25.14 9.07
CA TRP A 217 -19.82 -25.09 9.84
C TRP A 217 -19.33 -23.63 9.87
N VAL A 218 -20.03 -22.78 10.63
CA VAL A 218 -19.41 -21.60 11.20
C VAL A 218 -18.37 -22.19 12.13
N LEU A 219 -17.11 -22.22 11.69
CA LEU A 219 -15.96 -22.45 12.55
C LEU A 219 -16.22 -21.67 13.82
N HIS A 220 -16.64 -22.37 14.87
CA HIS A 220 -16.94 -21.76 16.15
C HIS A 220 -15.68 -21.00 16.51
N ARG A 221 -15.74 -19.65 16.50
CA ARG A 221 -14.75 -18.78 17.13
C ARG A 221 -14.41 -19.48 18.44
N GLY A 222 -13.22 -20.08 18.49
CA GLY A 222 -12.87 -21.05 19.52
C GLY A 222 -13.28 -20.49 20.85
N ARG A 223 -14.05 -21.26 21.61
CA ARG A 223 -14.44 -20.90 22.98
C ARG A 223 -13.12 -20.68 23.71
N TYR A 224 -12.71 -19.42 23.88
CA TYR A 224 -11.43 -19.06 24.48
C TYR A 224 -11.52 -19.45 25.96
N THR A 225 -11.20 -20.69 26.28
CA THR A 225 -11.04 -21.13 27.66
C THR A 225 -9.71 -20.59 28.12
N ALA A 226 -9.71 -19.57 28.98
CA ALA A 226 -8.50 -19.19 29.68
C ALA A 226 -7.91 -20.44 30.33
N ALA A 227 -6.68 -20.80 29.97
CA ALA A 227 -5.91 -21.72 30.77
C ALA A 227 -5.73 -21.03 32.14
N HIS A 228 -6.49 -21.46 33.15
CA HIS A 228 -6.20 -21.07 34.53
C HIS A 228 -5.01 -21.91 34.99
N PRO A 229 -3.82 -21.33 35.18
CA PRO A 229 -2.71 -22.09 35.72
C PRO A 229 -3.00 -22.43 37.19
N GLY A 230 -3.30 -23.71 37.46
CA GLY A 230 -2.98 -24.34 38.73
C GLY A 230 -3.91 -24.15 39.94
N SER A 231 -5.25 -24.11 39.80
CA SER A 231 -6.12 -24.23 40.98
C SER A 231 -6.34 -25.69 41.38
N SER A 232 -5.30 -26.35 41.87
CA SER A 232 -5.43 -27.57 42.67
C SER A 232 -5.73 -27.18 44.11
N SER A 233 -7.01 -26.98 44.45
CA SER A 233 -7.44 -26.89 45.85
C SER A 233 -8.52 -27.92 46.13
N SER A 234 -8.07 -29.07 46.64
CA SER A 234 -8.84 -29.94 47.51
C SER A 234 -9.12 -29.23 48.83
N GLY A 235 -10.37 -29.26 49.30
CA GLY A 235 -10.69 -28.90 50.69
C GLY A 235 -11.98 -28.08 50.76
N GLY A 236 -13.05 -28.73 51.23
CA GLY A 236 -14.41 -28.22 51.21
C GLY A 236 -14.67 -27.04 52.14
N GLY A 237 -15.79 -26.35 51.86
CA GLY A 237 -16.49 -25.51 52.83
C GLY A 237 -17.08 -24.22 52.27
N GLY A 238 -18.39 -24.23 52.00
CA GLY A 238 -19.25 -23.06 52.24
C GLY A 238 -19.28 -21.90 51.24
N GLY A 239 -20.10 -22.03 50.19
CA GLY A 239 -21.24 -21.11 49.97
C GLY A 239 -20.97 -19.61 49.75
N GLY A 240 -20.05 -19.24 48.87
CA GLY A 240 -20.02 -17.91 48.25
C GLY A 240 -19.79 -18.06 46.76
N VAL A 241 -20.84 -17.92 45.94
CA VAL A 241 -20.69 -17.85 44.48
C VAL A 241 -20.00 -16.51 44.18
N SER A 242 -18.68 -16.50 44.31
CA SER A 242 -17.83 -15.43 43.78
C SER A 242 -18.17 -15.32 42.30
N HIS A 243 -18.89 -14.28 41.93
CA HIS A 243 -19.12 -13.92 40.53
C HIS A 243 -17.76 -13.59 39.92
N GLY A 244 -17.05 -14.61 39.43
CA GLY A 244 -15.70 -14.52 38.91
C GLY A 244 -15.58 -13.32 37.99
N ALA A 245 -14.72 -12.37 38.37
CA ALA A 245 -14.59 -11.07 37.71
C ALA A 245 -14.53 -11.26 36.19
N ALA A 246 -15.37 -10.53 35.45
CA ALA A 246 -15.43 -10.64 34.00
C ALA A 246 -14.05 -10.32 33.41
N VAL A 247 -13.40 -11.32 32.80
CA VAL A 247 -12.14 -11.10 32.09
C VAL A 247 -12.48 -10.51 30.73
N ARG A 248 -11.89 -9.36 30.43
CA ARG A 248 -11.97 -8.73 29.11
C ARG A 248 -10.70 -9.04 28.33
N TYR A 249 -10.87 -9.53 27.11
CA TYR A 249 -9.77 -9.77 26.19
C TYR A 249 -9.69 -8.63 25.19
N ALA A 250 -8.54 -7.96 25.12
CA ALA A 250 -8.26 -6.99 24.08
C ALA A 250 -7.68 -7.68 22.85
N ARG A 251 -8.36 -7.54 21.71
CA ARG A 251 -7.79 -7.95 20.42
C ARG A 251 -6.86 -6.87 19.92
N SER A 252 -5.79 -7.28 19.23
CA SER A 252 -4.85 -6.35 18.59
C SER A 252 -5.48 -5.53 17.49
N ASP A 253 -5.01 -4.29 17.36
CA ASP A 253 -5.12 -3.54 16.12
C ASP A 253 -4.31 -4.25 15.04
N THR A 254 -4.90 -4.42 13.86
CA THR A 254 -4.25 -5.10 12.73
C THR A 254 -4.03 -4.09 11.60
N HIS A 255 -2.76 -3.83 11.30
CA HIS A 255 -2.33 -2.98 10.21
C HIS A 255 -2.07 -3.86 8.99
N VAL A 256 -2.84 -3.65 7.94
CA VAL A 256 -2.69 -4.32 6.66
C VAL A 256 -2.11 -3.31 5.69
N THR A 257 -0.98 -3.64 5.08
CA THR A 257 -0.36 -2.80 4.07
C THR A 257 -0.09 -3.61 2.81
N VAL A 258 -0.60 -3.14 1.67
CA VAL A 258 -0.45 -3.73 0.34
C VAL A 258 0.60 -2.93 -0.43
N PHE A 259 1.49 -3.65 -1.10
CA PHE A 259 2.60 -3.13 -1.88
C PHE A 259 2.48 -3.68 -3.28
N ALA A 260 2.08 -2.83 -4.22
CA ALA A 260 1.82 -3.26 -5.58
C ALA A 260 2.78 -2.54 -6.55
N PRO A 261 3.92 -3.17 -6.91
CA PRO A 261 4.81 -2.62 -7.92
C PRO A 261 4.18 -2.73 -9.32
N PHE A 262 4.51 -1.82 -10.23
CA PHE A 262 4.09 -1.84 -11.64
C PHE A 262 4.74 -3.03 -12.37
N ARG A 263 4.16 -4.21 -12.16
CA ARG A 263 4.65 -5.52 -12.62
C ARG A 263 3.44 -6.37 -13.02
N SER A 264 2.82 -5.98 -14.13
CA SER A 264 1.86 -6.81 -14.85
C SER A 264 2.56 -7.45 -16.06
N ILE A 265 2.29 -8.73 -16.30
CA ILE A 265 2.90 -9.49 -17.39
C ILE A 265 1.85 -10.41 -17.99
N ASP A 266 1.75 -10.43 -19.32
CA ASP A 266 1.01 -11.45 -20.07
C ASP A 266 1.92 -12.68 -20.28
N LEU A 267 1.58 -13.80 -19.62
CA LEU A 267 2.37 -15.02 -19.70
C LEU A 267 2.14 -15.79 -21.00
N ALA A 268 0.99 -15.59 -21.66
CA ALA A 268 0.67 -16.24 -22.93
C ALA A 268 1.60 -15.77 -24.06
N THR A 269 2.17 -14.57 -23.95
CA THR A 269 3.19 -14.07 -24.90
C THR A 269 4.49 -14.87 -24.88
N TYR A 270 4.84 -15.47 -23.75
CA TYR A 270 6.07 -16.24 -23.57
C TYR A 270 5.83 -17.73 -23.78
N ASP A 271 4.71 -18.25 -23.29
CA ASP A 271 4.27 -19.63 -23.49
C ASP A 271 2.80 -19.65 -23.90
N PRO A 272 2.50 -19.87 -25.20
CA PRO A 272 1.11 -19.92 -25.69
C PRO A 272 0.24 -21.02 -25.08
N ARG A 273 0.83 -21.96 -24.33
CA ARG A 273 0.09 -23.00 -23.59
C ARG A 273 -0.46 -22.49 -22.26
N VAL A 274 0.04 -21.36 -21.78
CA VAL A 274 -0.40 -20.75 -20.53
C VAL A 274 -1.58 -19.82 -20.84
N ASP A 275 -2.78 -20.20 -20.43
CA ASP A 275 -4.02 -19.41 -20.57
C ASP A 275 -4.14 -18.33 -19.48
N ILE A 276 -3.08 -17.52 -19.33
CA ILE A 276 -3.01 -16.41 -18.37
C ILE A 276 -2.64 -15.16 -19.15
N CYS A 277 -3.64 -14.33 -19.42
CA CYS A 277 -3.51 -13.07 -20.15
C CYS A 277 -2.95 -11.95 -19.27
N GLU A 278 -3.25 -11.98 -17.98
CA GLU A 278 -2.75 -11.00 -17.04
C GLU A 278 -2.28 -11.67 -15.76
N TRP A 279 -1.03 -11.38 -15.40
CA TRP A 279 -0.48 -11.74 -14.11
C TRP A 279 0.15 -10.55 -13.41
N THR A 280 -0.61 -10.02 -12.45
CA THR A 280 -0.24 -8.84 -11.67
C THR A 280 0.13 -9.25 -10.25
N ARG A 281 1.35 -8.90 -9.81
CA ARG A 281 1.89 -9.32 -8.51
C ARG A 281 1.85 -8.18 -7.49
N PHE A 282 1.49 -8.49 -6.26
CA PHE A 282 1.58 -7.56 -5.14
C PHE A 282 1.80 -8.31 -3.82
N ASP A 283 2.43 -7.62 -2.87
CA ASP A 283 2.78 -8.18 -1.58
C ASP A 283 1.96 -7.52 -0.48
N VAL A 284 1.71 -8.27 0.60
CA VAL A 284 0.91 -7.81 1.74
C VAL A 284 1.68 -8.06 3.02
N LEU A 285 1.85 -6.99 3.79
CA LEU A 285 2.39 -7.04 5.14
C LEU A 285 1.27 -6.83 6.15
N VAL A 286 1.10 -7.79 7.05
CA VAL A 286 0.14 -7.71 8.15
C VAL A 286 0.89 -7.64 9.46
N ARG A 287 0.68 -6.55 10.21
CA ARG A 287 1.25 -6.31 11.54
C ARG A 287 0.13 -6.23 12.56
N LYS A 288 0.38 -6.79 13.74
CA LYS A 288 -0.52 -6.66 14.89
C LYS A 288 0.15 -5.78 15.94
N GLU A 289 -0.54 -4.72 16.31
CA GLU A 289 -0.08 -3.80 17.34
C GLU A 289 -0.85 -4.04 18.64
N ARG A 290 -0.20 -3.70 19.75
CA ARG A 290 -0.91 -3.62 21.03
C ARG A 290 -1.92 -2.49 20.89
N PRO A 291 -3.21 -2.73 21.22
CA PRO A 291 -4.19 -1.65 21.25
C PRO A 291 -3.64 -0.53 22.12
N ALA A 292 -3.68 0.71 21.63
CA ALA A 292 -3.40 1.85 22.48
C ALA A 292 -4.42 1.77 23.62
N GLU A 293 -3.98 1.33 24.80
CA GLU A 293 -4.80 1.36 26.00
C GLU A 293 -5.38 2.76 26.06
N ALA A 294 -6.70 2.86 26.06
CA ALA A 294 -7.38 4.14 26.06
C ALA A 294 -6.92 4.89 27.31
N ALA A 295 -5.88 5.70 27.17
CA ALA A 295 -5.14 6.35 28.24
C ALA A 295 -5.98 7.38 29.01
N GLY A 296 -7.30 7.41 28.78
CA GLY A 296 -8.24 8.38 29.31
C GLY A 296 -9.08 7.88 30.51
N ASP A 297 -9.35 6.58 30.66
CA ASP A 297 -10.30 6.13 31.68
C ASP A 297 -9.61 5.37 32.83
N ALA A 298 -8.84 6.12 33.62
CA ALA A 298 -8.18 5.63 34.83
C ALA A 298 -9.15 5.05 35.88
N SER A 299 -10.47 5.18 35.73
CA SER A 299 -11.46 4.73 36.71
C SER A 299 -11.92 3.27 36.55
N ALA A 300 -11.63 2.61 35.41
CA ALA A 300 -12.07 1.23 35.15
C ALA A 300 -10.88 0.25 35.18
N HIS A 301 -10.38 -0.07 36.38
CA HIS A 301 -9.26 -0.98 36.64
C HIS A 301 -9.52 -2.47 36.33
N THR A 302 -10.34 -2.82 35.33
CA THR A 302 -10.43 -4.23 34.92
C THR A 302 -9.12 -4.63 34.23
N PRO A 303 -8.33 -5.58 34.79
CA PRO A 303 -7.07 -5.99 34.19
C PRO A 303 -7.37 -6.60 32.82
N THR A 304 -6.75 -6.04 31.78
CA THR A 304 -6.87 -6.56 30.42
C THR A 304 -5.79 -7.60 30.23
N THR A 305 -6.17 -8.88 30.15
CA THR A 305 -5.21 -9.96 29.91
C THR A 305 -5.05 -10.16 28.40
N PRO A 306 -3.82 -10.13 27.85
CA PRO A 306 -3.61 -10.46 26.45
C PRO A 306 -3.96 -11.93 26.19
N LEU A 307 -4.38 -12.24 24.97
CA LEU A 307 -4.60 -13.63 24.57
C LEU A 307 -3.27 -14.40 24.60
N GLU A 308 -3.35 -15.70 24.82
CA GLU A 308 -2.19 -16.59 24.79
C GLU A 308 -1.42 -16.43 23.46
N GLY A 309 -0.11 -16.23 23.54
CA GLY A 309 0.76 -16.00 22.38
C GLY A 309 0.70 -14.59 21.76
N GLN A 310 -0.30 -13.77 22.08
CA GLN A 310 -0.42 -12.41 21.54
C GLN A 310 0.70 -11.49 22.04
N GLN A 311 1.09 -11.65 23.30
CA GLN A 311 2.21 -10.93 23.90
C GLN A 311 3.52 -11.23 23.14
N ALA A 312 3.76 -12.50 22.79
CA ALA A 312 4.93 -12.88 21.99
C ALA A 312 4.91 -12.31 20.56
N VAL A 313 3.73 -12.15 19.95
CA VAL A 313 3.59 -11.47 18.65
C VAL A 313 4.06 -10.03 18.74
N TRP A 314 3.70 -9.31 19.81
CA TRP A 314 4.11 -7.93 20.02
C TRP A 314 5.60 -7.81 20.36
N ASP A 315 6.07 -8.62 21.31
CA ASP A 315 7.45 -8.55 21.80
C ASP A 315 8.47 -8.93 20.72
N GLU A 316 8.15 -9.93 19.90
CA GLU A 316 9.02 -10.34 18.79
C GLU A 316 8.73 -9.58 17.49
N GLY A 317 7.73 -8.69 17.46
CA GLY A 317 7.31 -7.98 16.24
C GLY A 317 6.97 -8.93 15.10
N ARG A 318 6.24 -10.01 15.39
CA ARG A 318 5.87 -11.01 14.38
C ARG A 318 4.92 -10.39 13.36
N CYS A 319 5.31 -10.46 12.10
CA CYS A 319 4.53 -9.99 10.97
C CYS A 319 4.23 -11.18 10.04
N MET A 320 3.05 -11.15 9.42
CA MET A 320 2.74 -12.05 8.32
C MET A 320 3.04 -11.32 7.00
N PHE A 321 3.77 -11.99 6.11
CA PHE A 321 4.03 -11.52 4.77
C PHE A 321 3.38 -12.48 3.77
N ALA A 322 2.37 -12.00 3.04
CA ALA A 322 1.68 -12.76 2.03
C ALA A 322 2.02 -12.19 0.65
N ARG A 323 2.57 -13.03 -0.24
CA ARG A 323 2.75 -12.69 -1.64
C ARG A 323 1.49 -13.10 -2.39
N LEU A 324 0.83 -12.16 -3.03
CA LEU A 324 -0.42 -12.35 -3.75
C LEU A 324 -0.22 -12.07 -5.24
N ALA A 325 -1.18 -12.50 -6.04
CA ALA A 325 -1.29 -12.09 -7.43
C ALA A 325 -2.75 -12.04 -7.86
N CYS A 326 -3.03 -11.17 -8.81
CA CYS A 326 -4.23 -11.18 -9.62
C CYS A 326 -3.92 -11.92 -10.93
N VAL A 327 -4.62 -13.03 -11.18
CA VAL A 327 -4.47 -13.88 -12.37
C VAL A 327 -5.78 -13.83 -13.12
N ASN A 328 -5.86 -13.11 -14.24
CA ASN A 328 -7.11 -12.87 -14.98
C ASN A 328 -8.26 -12.41 -14.05
N SER A 329 -8.02 -11.37 -13.24
CA SER A 329 -8.96 -10.86 -12.22
C SER A 329 -9.26 -11.81 -11.04
N GLU A 330 -8.57 -12.93 -10.92
CA GLU A 330 -8.70 -13.87 -9.80
C GLU A 330 -7.57 -13.67 -8.77
N LEU A 331 -7.93 -13.42 -7.51
CA LEU A 331 -6.96 -13.30 -6.42
C LEU A 331 -6.38 -14.68 -6.06
N ARG A 332 -5.06 -14.83 -6.17
CA ARG A 332 -4.32 -16.04 -5.80
C ARG A 332 -3.21 -15.75 -4.81
N VAL A 333 -3.10 -16.60 -3.79
CA VAL A 333 -1.98 -16.60 -2.86
C VAL A 333 -0.81 -17.33 -3.51
N ARG A 334 0.39 -16.72 -3.46
CA ARG A 334 1.63 -17.31 -4.02
C ARG A 334 2.49 -17.94 -2.94
N SER A 335 2.65 -17.24 -1.81
CA SER A 335 3.40 -17.72 -0.66
C SER A 335 2.98 -16.95 0.59
N LEU A 336 3.07 -17.59 1.75
CA LEU A 336 2.80 -16.97 3.04
C LEU A 336 3.89 -17.37 4.02
N PHE A 337 4.53 -16.39 4.63
CA PHE A 337 5.55 -16.64 5.64
C PHE A 337 5.53 -15.59 6.74
N PHE A 338 6.16 -15.93 7.86
CA PHE A 338 6.22 -15.10 9.05
C PHE A 338 7.64 -14.58 9.24
N VAL A 339 7.75 -13.28 9.49
CA VAL A 339 9.02 -12.61 9.81
C VAL A 339 8.93 -12.00 11.21
N SER A 340 10.05 -11.95 11.92
CA SER A 340 10.12 -11.42 13.29
C SER A 340 11.49 -10.80 13.57
N HIS A 341 11.58 -10.02 14.64
CA HIS A 341 12.86 -9.51 15.14
C HIS A 341 13.81 -10.64 15.51
N ARG A 342 13.28 -11.76 16.02
CA ARG A 342 14.07 -12.95 16.34
C ARG A 342 14.71 -13.57 15.10
N LEU A 343 13.96 -13.68 14.00
CA LEU A 343 14.49 -14.17 12.72
C LEU A 343 15.55 -13.21 12.17
N ALA A 344 15.29 -11.91 12.19
CA ALA A 344 16.25 -10.90 11.75
C ALA A 344 17.58 -11.01 12.51
N ARG A 345 17.49 -11.18 13.83
CA ARG A 345 18.65 -11.40 14.71
C ARG A 345 19.36 -12.71 14.42
N ALA A 346 18.63 -13.80 14.19
CA ALA A 346 19.21 -15.08 13.83
C ALA A 346 20.00 -14.98 12.50
N LEU A 347 19.47 -14.25 11.51
CA LEU A 347 20.16 -13.99 10.25
C LEU A 347 21.42 -13.12 10.42
N GLU A 348 21.40 -12.18 11.36
CA GLU A 348 22.54 -11.30 11.65
C GLU A 348 23.64 -11.97 12.48
N GLU A 349 23.27 -12.84 13.42
CA GLU A 349 24.20 -13.36 14.44
C GLU A 349 24.55 -14.84 14.24
N HIS A 350 23.63 -15.68 13.75
CA HIS A 350 23.72 -17.14 13.96
C HIS A 350 23.31 -18.03 12.78
N ALA A 351 23.07 -17.48 11.58
CA ALA A 351 22.66 -18.28 10.42
C ALA A 351 23.72 -19.30 9.95
N VAL A 352 25.01 -19.03 10.17
CA VAL A 352 26.13 -19.86 9.71
C VAL A 352 27.11 -20.12 10.85
N PHE A 353 26.98 -21.26 11.54
CA PHE A 353 27.91 -21.74 12.59
C PHE A 353 28.34 -20.65 13.59
N GLY A 354 27.38 -19.91 14.16
CA GLY A 354 27.65 -18.83 15.12
C GLY A 354 28.04 -17.49 14.50
N LYS A 355 27.93 -17.34 13.17
CA LYS A 355 28.03 -16.08 12.43
C LYS A 355 26.71 -15.80 11.69
N GLY A 356 26.48 -14.55 11.32
CA GLY A 356 25.38 -14.17 10.44
C GLY A 356 25.51 -14.68 9.01
N GLU A 357 24.44 -14.55 8.24
CA GLU A 357 24.41 -14.88 6.82
C GLU A 357 25.18 -13.78 6.05
N PRO A 358 26.25 -14.14 5.32
CA PRO A 358 27.20 -13.15 4.79
C PRO A 358 26.58 -12.16 3.80
N LEU A 359 25.61 -12.59 2.98
CA LEU A 359 25.00 -11.72 1.98
C LEU A 359 23.98 -10.75 2.61
N TYR A 360 23.25 -11.19 3.63
CA TYR A 360 22.34 -10.41 4.44
C TYR A 360 23.11 -9.34 5.21
N LEU A 361 24.26 -9.69 5.80
CA LEU A 361 25.15 -8.72 6.43
C LEU A 361 25.68 -7.67 5.43
N GLU A 362 26.00 -8.07 4.21
CA GLU A 362 26.39 -7.14 3.14
C GLU A 362 25.22 -6.23 2.72
N LEU A 363 23.99 -6.76 2.65
CA LEU A 363 22.80 -5.95 2.39
C LEU A 363 22.56 -4.90 3.48
N LEU A 364 22.69 -5.29 4.76
CA LEU A 364 22.59 -4.35 5.89
C LEU A 364 23.68 -3.28 5.85
N ARG A 365 24.91 -3.65 5.47
CA ARG A 365 26.02 -2.71 5.30
C ARG A 365 25.70 -1.66 4.24
N ARG A 366 25.17 -2.07 3.09
CA ARG A 366 24.76 -1.15 2.01
C ARG A 366 23.63 -0.23 2.42
N LEU A 367 22.61 -0.77 3.11
CA LEU A 367 21.49 0.03 3.60
C LEU A 367 21.97 1.17 4.52
N ARG A 368 22.95 0.90 5.39
CA ARG A 368 23.54 1.93 6.28
C ARG A 368 24.30 3.00 5.50
N ILE A 369 25.02 2.61 4.43
CA ILE A 369 25.75 3.56 3.57
C ILE A 369 24.79 4.48 2.84
N ASP A 370 23.71 3.93 2.27
CA ASP A 370 22.72 4.73 1.55
C ASP A 370 21.94 5.64 2.50
N GLY A 371 21.57 5.16 3.69
CA GLY A 371 20.97 5.99 4.74
C GLY A 371 21.86 7.15 5.19
N ALA A 372 23.17 6.93 5.34
CA ALA A 372 24.12 7.99 5.72
C ALA A 372 24.25 9.08 4.64
N ARG A 373 24.21 8.70 3.36
CA ARG A 373 24.22 9.66 2.24
C ARG A 373 22.99 10.56 2.27
N HIS A 374 21.81 9.97 2.49
CA HIS A 374 20.56 10.72 2.58
C HIS A 374 20.47 11.61 3.83
N ALA A 375 21.07 11.21 4.95
CA ALA A 375 21.09 12.03 6.17
C ALA A 375 22.05 13.24 6.09
N SER A 376 23.08 13.18 5.23
CA SER A 376 24.05 14.27 5.06
C SER A 376 23.59 15.37 4.10
N GLY A 377 22.64 15.07 3.21
CA GLY A 377 21.90 16.09 2.50
C GLY A 377 20.89 16.70 3.46
N SER A 378 20.82 18.04 3.53
CA SER A 378 19.60 18.70 4.02
C SER A 378 18.40 17.95 3.43
N PRO A 379 17.33 17.62 4.18
CA PRO A 379 16.12 16.99 3.66
C PRO A 379 15.53 17.96 2.63
N THR A 380 16.10 17.93 1.43
CA THR A 380 15.84 18.84 0.34
C THR A 380 14.59 18.24 -0.27
N THR A 381 13.46 18.59 0.34
CA THR A 381 12.12 18.31 -0.15
C THR A 381 12.04 16.88 -0.69
N VAL A 382 11.96 15.89 0.19
CA VAL A 382 11.07 14.76 -0.13
C VAL A 382 9.77 15.45 -0.46
N SER A 383 9.49 15.56 -1.77
CA SER A 383 8.38 16.30 -2.34
C SER A 383 7.20 16.02 -1.43
N ALA A 384 6.81 17.02 -0.64
CA ALA A 384 5.68 16.91 0.26
C ALA A 384 4.59 16.32 -0.60
N ALA A 385 4.21 15.07 -0.32
CA ALA A 385 3.44 14.22 -1.22
C ALA A 385 2.44 15.12 -1.92
N SER A 386 2.63 15.33 -3.24
CA SER A 386 1.80 16.26 -4.01
C SER A 386 0.36 15.98 -3.58
N PRO A 387 -0.45 16.98 -3.21
CA PRO A 387 -1.78 16.76 -2.61
C PRO A 387 -2.72 15.91 -3.48
N VAL A 388 -2.33 15.66 -4.73
CA VAL A 388 -2.92 14.72 -5.69
C VAL A 388 -2.80 13.23 -5.26
N ASN A 389 -1.89 12.88 -4.35
CA ASN A 389 -1.49 11.48 -4.11
C ASN A 389 -2.20 10.77 -2.94
N VAL A 390 -3.25 11.38 -2.37
CA VAL A 390 -4.09 10.76 -1.33
C VAL A 390 -5.53 10.70 -1.85
N PHE A 391 -5.89 9.59 -2.50
CA PHE A 391 -7.26 9.35 -2.96
C PHE A 391 -8.15 9.04 -1.75
N ASP A 392 -9.23 9.82 -1.58
CA ASP A 392 -10.37 9.68 -0.67
C ASP A 392 -10.11 8.88 0.63
N ALA A 393 -9.42 9.50 1.58
CA ALA A 393 -9.48 9.06 2.97
C ALA A 393 -10.33 10.07 3.79
N PRO A 394 -11.38 9.63 4.50
CA PRO A 394 -11.99 10.47 5.54
C PRO A 394 -10.91 10.92 6.53
N ALA A 395 -11.10 12.12 7.10
CA ALA A 395 -10.18 12.92 7.93
C ALA A 395 -8.96 12.14 8.51
N PRO A 396 -7.73 12.69 8.37
CA PRO A 396 -6.51 11.99 8.74
C PRO A 396 -6.61 11.47 10.16
N THR A 397 -6.80 10.15 10.28
CA THR A 397 -6.42 9.42 11.50
C THR A 397 -4.97 9.82 11.76
N PRO A 398 -4.63 10.30 12.98
CA PRO A 398 -3.28 10.78 13.28
C PRO A 398 -2.29 9.75 12.75
N ALA A 399 -1.34 10.25 11.96
CA ALA A 399 -0.46 9.49 11.08
C ALA A 399 -0.32 8.05 11.54
N THR A 400 -0.72 7.09 10.68
CA THR A 400 -0.30 5.70 10.81
C THR A 400 1.16 5.74 11.24
N PRO A 401 1.51 5.26 12.44
CA PRO A 401 2.84 5.50 12.97
C PRO A 401 3.79 4.64 12.14
N ALA A 402 4.25 5.18 11.01
CA ALA A 402 5.25 4.60 10.13
C ALA A 402 6.57 4.35 10.89
N ALA A 403 6.68 4.92 12.09
CA ALA A 403 7.53 4.45 13.16
C ALA A 403 6.87 4.88 14.48
N ALA A 404 6.03 4.05 15.08
CA ALA A 404 5.90 4.09 16.54
C ALA A 404 7.32 3.77 17.02
N THR A 405 8.00 4.80 17.50
CA THR A 405 9.42 4.83 17.83
C THR A 405 9.71 3.84 18.96
N SER A 406 9.75 2.55 18.63
CA SER A 406 10.52 1.59 19.41
C SER A 406 11.93 2.16 19.44
N ARG A 407 12.37 2.56 20.64
CA ARG A 407 13.70 3.06 20.94
C ARG A 407 14.71 2.32 20.06
N PRO A 408 15.45 3.00 19.16
CA PRO A 408 16.19 2.33 18.09
C PRO A 408 17.35 1.52 18.68
N GLY A 409 17.06 0.28 19.04
CA GLY A 409 18.07 -0.74 19.26
C GLY A 409 18.74 -1.05 17.92
N ALA A 410 20.01 -1.46 17.96
CA ALA A 410 20.78 -1.81 16.77
C ALA A 410 20.06 -2.83 15.85
N SER A 411 19.20 -3.69 16.42
CA SER A 411 18.39 -4.70 15.72
C SER A 411 17.25 -4.14 14.85
N SER A 412 16.87 -2.87 14.99
CA SER A 412 15.75 -2.27 14.25
C SER A 412 15.99 -2.30 12.73
N HIS A 413 17.21 -2.00 12.29
CA HIS A 413 17.60 -2.00 10.88
C HIS A 413 17.48 -3.39 10.24
N SER A 414 17.81 -4.44 10.98
CA SER A 414 17.74 -5.83 10.51
C SER A 414 16.29 -6.22 10.22
N SER A 415 15.38 -5.96 11.16
CA SER A 415 13.96 -6.24 10.93
C SER A 415 13.31 -5.36 9.85
N SER A 416 13.76 -4.11 9.72
CA SER A 416 13.34 -3.23 8.64
C SER A 416 13.73 -3.80 7.27
N MET A 417 14.91 -4.42 7.16
CA MET A 417 15.35 -5.08 5.93
C MET A 417 14.44 -6.24 5.50
N LEU A 418 14.04 -7.11 6.43
CA LEU A 418 13.12 -8.23 6.15
C LEU A 418 11.72 -7.76 5.78
N THR A 419 11.28 -6.65 6.40
CA THR A 419 9.99 -6.02 6.10
C THR A 419 10.09 -4.93 5.05
N SER A 420 11.23 -4.79 4.36
CA SER A 420 11.44 -3.80 3.31
C SER A 420 10.80 -4.27 2.02
N GLN A 421 9.94 -3.45 1.45
CA GLN A 421 8.93 -3.90 0.48
C GLN A 421 9.34 -3.49 -0.93
N PHE A 422 10.30 -2.58 -1.00
CA PHE A 422 10.84 -2.02 -2.21
C PHE A 422 12.29 -2.41 -2.38
N GLY A 423 12.64 -2.65 -3.63
CA GLY A 423 13.99 -3.04 -4.03
C GLY A 423 14.29 -4.52 -3.85
N LEU A 424 15.36 -4.95 -4.52
CA LEU A 424 15.81 -6.34 -4.52
C LEU A 424 16.35 -6.79 -3.16
N GLY A 425 16.78 -5.84 -2.32
CA GLY A 425 17.33 -6.14 -1.01
C GLY A 425 16.35 -6.88 -0.12
N GLY A 426 15.12 -6.35 0.03
CA GLY A 426 14.11 -6.98 0.89
C GLY A 426 13.67 -8.34 0.36
N ASP A 427 13.49 -8.46 -0.96
CA ASP A 427 13.15 -9.73 -1.60
C ASP A 427 14.21 -10.80 -1.39
N TYR A 428 15.48 -10.41 -1.52
CA TYR A 428 16.61 -11.31 -1.29
C TYR A 428 16.76 -11.66 0.19
N ALA A 429 16.62 -10.68 1.09
CA ALA A 429 16.66 -10.89 2.52
C ALA A 429 15.61 -11.91 2.99
N ARG A 430 14.39 -11.84 2.43
CA ARG A 430 13.32 -12.81 2.72
C ARG A 430 13.58 -14.20 2.16
N SER A 431 14.47 -14.37 1.17
CA SER A 431 14.81 -15.70 0.64
C SER A 431 15.60 -16.56 1.63
N PHE A 432 16.20 -15.95 2.66
CA PHE A 432 16.85 -16.66 3.76
C PHE A 432 15.88 -17.13 4.85
N ALA A 433 14.64 -16.63 4.83
CA ALA A 433 13.58 -17.10 5.69
C ALA A 433 12.91 -18.34 5.08
N TYR A 434 12.23 -19.12 5.92
CA TYR A 434 11.31 -20.13 5.42
C TYR A 434 10.18 -19.43 4.64
N GLY A 435 10.10 -19.69 3.33
CA GLY A 435 9.14 -19.05 2.42
C GLY A 435 7.69 -19.50 2.58
N GLY A 436 7.42 -20.36 3.56
CA GLY A 436 6.13 -21.00 3.75
C GLY A 436 6.01 -22.33 2.99
N PRO A 437 4.98 -23.11 3.29
CA PRO A 437 4.69 -24.34 2.55
C PRO A 437 4.19 -24.01 1.14
N HIS A 438 4.41 -24.92 0.20
CA HIS A 438 3.76 -24.83 -1.10
C HIS A 438 2.25 -25.00 -0.92
N LEU A 439 1.46 -24.00 -1.34
CA LEU A 439 0.02 -23.96 -1.07
C LEU A 439 -0.74 -25.14 -1.69
N THR A 440 -0.24 -25.66 -2.82
CA THR A 440 -0.79 -26.85 -3.49
C THR A 440 -0.65 -28.12 -2.65
N GLU A 441 0.32 -28.17 -1.74
CA GLU A 441 0.56 -29.30 -0.84
C GLU A 441 -0.26 -29.21 0.45
N LEU A 442 -0.87 -28.05 0.74
CA LEU A 442 -1.76 -27.90 1.88
C LEU A 442 -3.07 -28.68 1.68
N SER A 443 -3.72 -29.04 2.77
CA SER A 443 -5.06 -29.62 2.71
C SER A 443 -6.04 -28.60 2.12
N LYS A 444 -7.14 -29.10 1.53
CA LYS A 444 -8.17 -28.25 0.94
C LYS A 444 -8.77 -27.31 1.99
N GLU A 445 -9.05 -27.84 3.19
CA GLU A 445 -9.64 -27.12 4.31
C GLU A 445 -8.76 -25.96 4.75
N LEU A 446 -7.44 -26.18 4.84
CA LEU A 446 -6.50 -25.13 5.22
C LEU A 446 -6.35 -24.06 4.14
N ARG A 447 -6.40 -24.43 2.85
CA ARG A 447 -6.41 -23.46 1.76
C ARG A 447 -7.66 -22.59 1.78
N GLU A 448 -8.82 -23.19 1.98
CA GLU A 448 -10.10 -22.47 2.04
C GLU A 448 -10.15 -21.55 3.26
N ALA A 449 -9.76 -22.03 4.44
CA ALA A 449 -9.67 -21.21 5.65
C ALA A 449 -8.66 -20.06 5.50
N LEU A 450 -7.53 -20.29 4.82
CA LEU A 450 -6.57 -19.23 4.54
C LEU A 450 -7.15 -18.18 3.57
N SER A 451 -7.85 -18.62 2.53
CA SER A 451 -8.52 -17.73 1.58
C SER A 451 -9.60 -16.91 2.27
N GLU A 452 -10.42 -17.54 3.12
CA GLU A 452 -11.44 -16.89 3.93
C GLU A 452 -10.82 -15.85 4.87
N TYR A 453 -9.74 -16.19 5.57
CA TYR A 453 -9.03 -15.24 6.44
C TYR A 453 -8.51 -14.02 5.67
N ILE A 454 -7.89 -14.22 4.49
CA ILE A 454 -7.36 -13.13 3.67
C ILE A 454 -8.50 -12.24 3.13
N MET A 455 -9.57 -12.84 2.60
CA MET A 455 -10.64 -12.10 1.95
C MET A 455 -11.60 -11.46 2.96
N MET A 456 -12.01 -12.20 3.99
CA MET A 456 -13.05 -11.78 4.93
C MET A 456 -12.47 -11.09 6.15
N ASP A 457 -11.47 -11.68 6.81
CA ASP A 457 -10.94 -11.11 8.07
C ASP A 457 -9.95 -9.96 7.83
N LEU A 458 -9.10 -10.06 6.80
CA LEU A 458 -8.18 -8.97 6.44
C LEU A 458 -8.77 -7.99 5.43
N GLY A 459 -9.90 -8.35 4.79
CA GLY A 459 -10.59 -7.50 3.82
C GLY A 459 -9.80 -7.30 2.52
N ILE A 460 -8.94 -8.25 2.14
CA ILE A 460 -8.20 -8.26 0.88
C ILE A 460 -9.02 -9.08 -0.12
N THR A 461 -10.09 -8.46 -0.61
CA THR A 461 -11.08 -9.09 -1.49
C THR A 461 -10.60 -9.12 -2.94
N SER A 462 -11.36 -9.80 -3.82
CA SER A 462 -11.15 -9.72 -5.26
C SER A 462 -11.29 -8.28 -5.79
N GLU A 463 -12.18 -7.48 -5.19
CA GLU A 463 -12.33 -6.04 -5.50
C GLU A 463 -11.04 -5.26 -5.23
N VAL A 464 -10.35 -5.54 -4.10
CA VAL A 464 -9.04 -4.92 -3.82
C VAL A 464 -8.00 -5.35 -4.85
N ALA A 465 -8.00 -6.62 -5.26
CA ALA A 465 -7.07 -7.13 -6.26
C ALA A 465 -7.31 -6.49 -7.65
N GLU A 466 -8.57 -6.37 -8.06
CA GLU A 466 -8.95 -5.71 -9.31
C GLU A 466 -8.65 -4.21 -9.27
N TYR A 467 -8.95 -3.55 -8.16
CA TYR A 467 -8.59 -2.15 -7.94
C TYR A 467 -7.07 -1.94 -8.08
N VAL A 468 -6.26 -2.83 -7.52
CA VAL A 468 -4.80 -2.77 -7.68
C VAL A 468 -4.41 -2.84 -9.16
N CYS A 469 -4.98 -3.76 -9.94
CA CYS A 469 -4.72 -3.84 -11.39
C CYS A 469 -5.10 -2.54 -12.12
N GLN A 470 -6.30 -2.02 -11.88
CA GLN A 470 -6.79 -0.78 -12.50
C GLN A 470 -5.92 0.42 -12.14
N LEU A 471 -5.57 0.55 -10.86
CA LEU A 471 -4.77 1.67 -10.38
C LEU A 471 -3.32 1.60 -10.87
N GLN A 472 -2.75 0.41 -11.01
CA GLN A 472 -1.42 0.25 -11.62
C GLN A 472 -1.42 0.76 -13.06
N TYR A 473 -2.43 0.40 -13.85
CA TYR A 473 -2.57 0.88 -15.22
C TYR A 473 -2.73 2.42 -15.26
N PHE A 474 -3.62 2.97 -14.43
CA PHE A 474 -3.85 4.41 -14.35
C PHE A 474 -2.57 5.18 -13.99
N LEU A 475 -1.84 4.74 -12.95
CA LEU A 475 -0.63 5.44 -12.50
C LEU A 475 0.57 5.21 -13.41
N GLU A 476 0.63 4.08 -14.12
CA GLU A 476 1.64 3.88 -15.17
C GLU A 476 1.46 4.90 -16.31
N GLN A 477 0.21 5.22 -16.67
CA GLN A 477 -0.11 6.29 -17.62
C GLN A 477 0.29 7.67 -17.08
N GLU A 478 0.01 7.97 -15.81
CA GLU A 478 0.45 9.24 -15.18
C GLU A 478 1.98 9.39 -15.15
N GLU A 479 2.70 8.31 -14.82
CA GLU A 479 4.17 8.30 -14.85
C GLU A 479 4.71 8.42 -16.28
N TYR A 480 4.00 7.89 -17.29
CA TYR A 480 4.34 8.10 -18.70
C TYR A 480 4.21 9.56 -19.12
N LEU A 481 3.13 10.25 -18.73
CA LEU A 481 2.98 11.69 -18.96
C LEU A 481 4.08 12.50 -18.25
N GLY A 482 4.39 12.13 -17.00
CA GLY A 482 5.50 12.71 -16.24
C GLY A 482 6.86 12.50 -16.93
N TRP A 483 7.09 11.32 -17.50
CA TRP A 483 8.29 11.00 -18.27
C TRP A 483 8.39 11.83 -19.55
N LEU A 484 7.31 11.99 -20.30
CA LEU A 484 7.26 12.87 -21.47
C LEU A 484 7.61 14.31 -21.07
N ALA A 485 7.01 14.83 -20.01
CA ALA A 485 7.29 16.18 -19.52
C ALA A 485 8.78 16.39 -19.17
N GLN A 486 9.42 15.39 -18.53
CA GLN A 486 10.85 15.43 -18.23
C GLN A 486 11.71 15.51 -19.49
N TRP A 487 11.36 14.78 -20.55
CA TRP A 487 12.05 14.87 -21.84
C TRP A 487 11.89 16.24 -22.50
N GLY A 488 10.69 16.83 -22.44
CA GLY A 488 10.43 18.17 -22.94
C GLY A 488 11.25 19.22 -22.18
N HIS A 489 11.34 19.09 -20.85
CA HIS A 489 12.17 19.95 -20.01
C HIS A 489 13.65 19.81 -20.38
N LEU A 490 14.18 18.58 -20.49
CA LEU A 490 15.55 18.32 -20.88
C LEU A 490 15.89 18.95 -22.25
N ALA A 491 15.03 18.74 -23.26
CA ALA A 491 15.21 19.28 -24.59
C ALA A 491 15.22 20.83 -24.57
N SER A 492 14.33 21.43 -23.78
CA SER A 492 14.25 22.88 -23.61
C SER A 492 15.49 23.46 -22.92
N THR A 493 15.94 22.83 -21.84
CA THR A 493 17.16 23.25 -21.12
C THR A 493 18.39 23.13 -22.01
N LEU A 494 18.56 22.01 -22.71
CA LEU A 494 19.69 21.84 -23.63
C LEU A 494 19.68 22.92 -24.71
N ARG A 495 18.52 23.22 -25.29
CA ARG A 495 18.37 24.28 -26.28
C ARG A 495 18.71 25.67 -25.74
N GLN A 496 18.40 25.97 -24.47
CA GLN A 496 18.77 27.26 -23.84
C GLN A 496 20.27 27.37 -23.56
N THR A 497 20.94 26.24 -23.30
CA THR A 497 22.38 26.21 -22.96
C THR A 497 23.33 26.15 -24.16
N LEU A 498 22.82 25.81 -25.35
CA LEU A 498 23.59 25.66 -26.59
C LEU A 498 23.57 26.93 -27.42
#